data_AF-A0A520I2P5-F1
#
_entry.id   AF-A0A520I2P5-F1
#
_cell.length_a   1.000
_cell.length_b   1.000
_cell.length_c   1.000
_cell.angle_alpha   90.00
_cell.angle_beta   90.00
_cell.angle_gamma   90.00
#
_symmetry.space_group_name_H-M   'P 1'
#
loop_
_entity.id
_entity.type
_entity.pdbx_description
1 polymer ?
#
loop_
_entity_poly.entity_id
_entity_poly.type
_entity_poly.pdbx_seq_one_letter_code
_entity_poly.pdbx_strand_id
1 'polypeptide(L)'
;MPPLMPMQAQMAFMGANPQVTFIDTLLKTVYGNDPRMPIAVPKSSYFDSISLSRTLEIYRERFGDASGMNFVIVGSVDEAKLKPLVEQYIGSLPTSGKKFAYKDNGLRTVKGAVNLNVNKGQEQKALILSMYSGETPYSEDVQLKAQAIAEILNIRI
;
A
#
# COMPACT_ATOMS: atom_id res chain seq x y z
N MET A 1 8.69 -1.22 24.00
CA MET A 1 8.65 -1.56 22.55
C MET A 1 8.88 -3.06 22.45
N PRO A 2 7.99 -3.86 21.83
CA PRO A 2 8.26 -5.28 21.63
C PRO A 2 9.52 -5.45 20.76
N PRO A 3 10.31 -6.52 20.96
CA PRO A 3 11.54 -6.73 20.19
C PRO A 3 11.23 -6.91 18.70
N LEU A 4 12.07 -6.37 17.82
CA LEU A 4 11.94 -6.51 16.36
C LEU A 4 12.38 -7.90 15.85
N MET A 5 13.10 -8.67 16.67
CA MET A 5 13.54 -10.04 16.38
C MET A 5 12.43 -10.99 15.88
N PRO A 6 11.26 -11.10 16.53
CA PRO A 6 10.15 -11.92 16.02
C PRO A 6 9.66 -11.50 14.62
N MET A 7 9.70 -10.20 14.29
CA MET A 7 9.31 -9.72 12.96
C MET A 7 10.35 -10.11 11.90
N GLN A 8 11.65 -10.00 12.21
CA GLN A 8 12.73 -10.42 11.31
C GLN A 8 12.65 -11.91 10.98
N ALA A 9 12.43 -12.76 12.00
CA ALA A 9 12.28 -14.19 11.81
C ALA A 9 11.05 -14.54 10.95
N GLN A 10 9.93 -13.85 11.15
CA GLN A 10 8.73 -14.01 10.33
C GLN A 10 8.98 -13.62 8.86
N MET A 11 9.68 -12.52 8.60
CA MET A 11 10.00 -12.09 7.23
C MET A 11 10.97 -13.04 6.53
N ALA A 12 11.95 -13.58 7.25
CA ALA A 12 12.86 -14.60 6.73
C ALA A 12 12.11 -15.88 6.32
N PHE A 13 11.15 -16.32 7.15
CA PHE A 13 10.28 -17.45 6.82
C PHE A 13 9.39 -17.17 5.59
N MET A 14 8.82 -15.96 5.49
CA MET A 14 8.04 -15.57 4.31
C MET A 14 8.88 -15.53 3.03
N GLY A 15 10.14 -15.10 3.10
CA GLY A 15 11.06 -15.07 1.96
C GLY A 15 11.39 -16.45 1.39
N ALA A 16 11.26 -17.51 2.19
CA ALA A 16 11.43 -18.90 1.74
C ALA A 16 10.25 -19.39 0.89
N ASN A 17 9.09 -18.73 0.94
CA ASN A 17 7.92 -19.10 0.14
C ASN A 17 8.13 -18.72 -1.34
N PRO A 18 8.06 -19.68 -2.28
CA PRO A 18 8.21 -19.41 -3.72
C PRO A 18 7.25 -18.35 -4.26
N GLN A 19 6.00 -18.32 -3.77
CA GLN A 19 4.99 -17.36 -4.20
C GLN A 19 5.37 -15.93 -3.79
N VAL A 20 5.94 -15.75 -2.59
CA VAL A 20 6.42 -14.45 -2.12
C VAL A 20 7.56 -13.93 -3.00
N THR A 21 8.52 -14.79 -3.34
CA THR A 21 9.60 -14.41 -4.26
C THR A 21 9.06 -14.04 -5.64
N PHE A 22 8.07 -14.78 -6.14
CA PHE A 22 7.44 -14.49 -7.42
C PHE A 22 6.77 -13.12 -7.42
N ILE A 23 5.98 -12.77 -6.39
CA ILE A 23 5.32 -11.46 -6.30
C ILE A 23 6.34 -10.33 -6.17
N ASP A 24 7.40 -10.50 -5.39
CA ASP A 24 8.49 -9.50 -5.29
C ASP A 24 9.18 -9.27 -6.64
N THR A 25 9.45 -10.35 -7.38
CA THR A 25 10.06 -10.26 -8.72
C THR A 25 9.10 -9.61 -9.71
N LEU A 26 7.82 -10.00 -9.69
CA LEU A 26 6.78 -9.43 -10.54
C LEU A 26 6.69 -7.91 -10.35
N LEU A 27 6.58 -7.43 -9.11
CA LEU A 27 6.49 -5.98 -8.87
C LEU A 27 7.75 -5.24 -9.32
N LYS A 28 8.94 -5.80 -9.12
CA LYS A 28 10.18 -5.20 -9.63
C LYS A 28 10.17 -5.11 -11.15
N THR A 29 9.72 -6.15 -11.84
CA THR A 29 9.63 -6.14 -13.29
C THR A 29 8.58 -5.13 -13.78
N VAL A 30 7.39 -5.12 -13.16
CA VAL A 30 6.29 -4.22 -13.52
C VAL A 30 6.65 -2.75 -13.34
N TYR A 31 7.37 -2.39 -12.26
CA TYR A 31 7.75 -1.01 -11.98
C TYR A 31 9.19 -0.65 -12.40
N GLY A 32 9.86 -1.51 -13.17
CA GLY A 32 11.24 -1.24 -13.62
C GLY A 32 12.24 -1.07 -12.47
N ASN A 33 11.97 -1.71 -11.33
CA ASN A 33 12.75 -1.62 -10.11
C ASN A 33 12.88 -0.17 -9.57
N ASP A 34 11.85 0.67 -9.78
CA ASP A 34 11.79 2.02 -9.21
C ASP A 34 11.83 1.96 -7.67
N PRO A 35 12.64 2.77 -6.97
CA PRO A 35 12.73 2.77 -5.50
C PRO A 35 11.41 3.06 -4.78
N ARG A 36 10.43 3.67 -5.46
CA ARG A 36 9.10 4.02 -4.94
C ARG A 36 8.08 2.91 -5.19
N MET A 37 8.49 1.81 -5.83
CA MET A 37 7.60 0.67 -6.06
C MET A 37 7.01 0.16 -4.74
N PRO A 38 5.77 -0.37 -4.76
CA PRO A 38 5.21 -1.01 -3.59
C PRO A 38 6.09 -2.17 -3.11
N ILE A 39 6.37 -2.21 -1.81
CA ILE A 39 7.08 -3.31 -1.18
C ILE A 39 6.05 -4.41 -0.89
N ALA A 40 6.06 -5.51 -1.65
CA ALA A 40 5.18 -6.65 -1.39
C ALA A 40 5.53 -7.35 -0.08
N VAL A 41 6.82 -7.61 0.16
CA VAL A 41 7.31 -8.22 1.39
C VAL A 41 8.55 -7.45 1.87
N PRO A 42 8.51 -6.88 3.08
CA PRO A 42 9.67 -6.23 3.68
C PRO A 42 10.85 -7.20 3.80
N LYS A 43 12.04 -6.75 3.42
CA LYS A 43 13.27 -7.52 3.67
C LYS A 43 13.65 -7.41 5.15
N SER A 44 14.22 -8.47 5.72
CA SER A 44 14.72 -8.45 7.09
C SER A 44 15.70 -7.28 7.34
N SER A 45 16.53 -6.96 6.34
CA SER A 45 17.49 -5.85 6.40
C SER A 45 16.85 -4.46 6.49
N TYR A 46 15.56 -4.30 6.17
CA TYR A 46 14.86 -3.03 6.37
C TYR A 46 14.64 -2.72 7.85
N PHE A 47 14.61 -3.74 8.71
CA PHE A 47 14.44 -3.54 10.15
C PHE A 47 15.72 -3.01 10.80
N ASP A 48 16.88 -3.32 10.21
CA ASP A 48 18.18 -2.83 10.70
C ASP A 48 18.34 -1.32 10.47
N SER A 49 17.59 -0.73 9.53
CA SER A 49 17.62 0.71 9.25
C SER A 49 16.55 1.50 10.02
N ILE A 50 15.72 0.85 10.84
CA ILE A 50 14.69 1.53 11.62
C ILE A 50 15.35 2.23 12.82
N SER A 51 15.21 3.56 12.86
CA SER A 51 15.57 4.37 14.02
C SER A 51 14.32 4.82 14.78
N LEU A 52 14.35 4.71 16.11
CA LEU A 52 13.30 5.23 16.98
C LEU A 52 13.12 6.75 16.81
N SER A 53 14.22 7.50 16.69
CA SER A 53 14.15 8.96 16.51
C SER A 53 13.41 9.31 15.23
N ARG A 54 13.81 8.70 14.10
CA ARG A 54 13.18 8.95 12.81
C ARG A 54 11.71 8.52 12.79
N THR A 55 11.37 7.44 13.48
CA THR A 55 9.98 6.98 13.60
C THR A 55 9.11 8.00 14.32
N LEU A 56 9.61 8.58 15.43
CA LEU A 56 8.90 9.62 16.17
C LEU A 56 8.80 10.94 15.39
N GLU A 57 9.82 11.29 14.61
CA GLU A 57 9.78 12.42 13.69
C GLU A 57 8.68 12.24 12.64
N ILE A 58 8.65 11.09 11.94
CA ILE A 58 7.62 10.78 10.94
C ILE A 58 6.22 10.82 11.57
N TYR A 59 6.06 10.26 12.77
CA TYR A 59 4.80 10.32 13.49
C TYR A 59 4.35 11.77 13.72
N ARG A 60 5.24 12.64 14.20
CA ARG A 60 4.93 14.06 14.41
C ARG A 60 4.70 14.81 13.09
N GLU A 61 5.46 14.52 12.05
CA GLU A 61 5.28 15.10 10.71
C GLU A 61 3.90 14.75 10.11
N ARG A 62 3.38 13.55 10.39
CA ARG A 62 2.13 13.05 9.79
C ARG A 62 0.89 13.26 10.66
N PHE A 63 1.02 13.17 11.98
CA PHE A 63 -0.10 13.20 12.93
C PHE A 63 -0.02 14.37 13.93
N GLY A 64 1.07 15.15 13.93
CA GLY A 64 1.21 16.32 14.79
C GLY A 64 0.46 17.57 14.31
N ASP A 65 -0.25 17.48 13.18
CA ASP A 65 -1.05 18.56 12.62
C ASP A 65 -2.31 17.97 11.97
N ALA A 66 -3.48 18.31 12.50
CA ALA A 66 -4.77 17.84 12.00
C ALA A 66 -5.34 18.67 10.83
N SER A 67 -4.60 19.68 10.34
CA SER A 67 -5.05 20.51 9.22
C SER A 67 -5.36 19.67 7.98
N GLY A 68 -6.60 19.76 7.47
CA GLY A 68 -7.02 19.01 6.28
C GLY A 68 -7.29 17.52 6.49
N MET A 69 -7.27 17.01 7.73
CA MET A 69 -7.68 15.64 8.03
C MET A 69 -9.20 15.50 8.00
N ASN A 70 -9.69 14.35 7.52
CA ASN A 70 -11.11 13.99 7.53
C ASN A 70 -11.30 12.81 8.49
N PHE A 71 -12.21 12.97 9.46
CA PHE A 71 -12.58 11.92 10.40
C PHE A 71 -13.98 11.42 10.05
N VAL A 72 -14.09 10.13 9.73
CA VAL A 72 -15.35 9.48 9.35
C VAL A 72 -15.70 8.46 10.42
N ILE A 73 -16.85 8.66 11.09
CA ILE A 73 -17.34 7.79 12.17
C ILE A 73 -18.61 7.12 11.67
N VAL A 74 -18.62 5.78 11.61
CA VAL A 74 -19.74 4.99 11.08
C VAL A 74 -20.18 3.97 12.13
N GLY A 75 -21.47 3.94 12.44
CA GLY A 75 -22.06 2.98 13.38
C GLY A 75 -23.36 3.49 14.01
N SER A 76 -23.89 2.73 14.97
CA SER A 76 -25.05 3.13 15.78
C SER A 76 -24.58 4.05 16.92
N VAL A 77 -24.45 5.35 16.62
CA VAL A 77 -23.98 6.37 17.57
C VAL A 77 -25.06 7.39 17.87
N ASP A 78 -25.17 7.77 19.14
CA ASP A 78 -26.02 8.88 19.59
C ASP A 78 -25.26 10.19 19.38
N GLU A 79 -25.76 11.02 18.46
CA GLU A 79 -25.11 12.28 18.06
C GLU A 79 -24.95 13.24 19.24
N ALA A 80 -25.92 13.29 20.15
CA ALA A 80 -25.88 14.17 21.32
C ALA A 80 -24.74 13.81 22.28
N LYS A 81 -24.37 12.53 22.33
CA LYS A 81 -23.23 12.05 23.12
C LYS A 81 -21.92 12.11 22.35
N LEU A 82 -21.95 11.96 21.02
CA LEU A 82 -20.76 11.97 20.19
C LEU A 82 -20.17 13.36 20.07
N LYS A 83 -20.99 14.38 19.91
CA LYS A 83 -20.55 15.76 19.73
C LYS A 83 -19.55 16.25 20.80
N PRO A 84 -19.82 16.14 22.11
CA PRO A 84 -18.85 16.57 23.12
C PRO A 84 -17.54 15.75 23.09
N LEU A 85 -17.60 14.46 22.71
CA LEU A 85 -16.40 13.63 22.57
C LEU A 85 -15.55 14.06 21.37
N VAL A 86 -16.18 14.39 20.25
CA VAL A 86 -15.48 14.92 19.07
C VAL A 86 -14.82 16.26 19.40
N GLU A 87 -15.52 17.16 20.09
CA GLU A 87 -14.93 18.43 20.55
C GLU A 87 -13.74 18.20 21.48
N GLN A 88 -13.86 17.27 22.44
CA GLN A 88 -12.81 16.97 23.41
C GLN A 88 -11.57 16.31 22.79
N TYR A 89 -11.74 15.34 21.87
CA TYR A 89 -10.64 14.49 21.40
C TYR A 89 -10.14 14.82 19.98
N ILE A 90 -11.00 15.33 19.12
CA ILE A 90 -10.65 15.69 17.74
C ILE A 90 -10.49 17.20 17.62
N GLY A 91 -11.40 17.98 18.23
CA GLY A 91 -11.37 19.44 18.23
C GLY A 91 -10.18 20.03 18.98
N SER A 92 -9.56 19.27 19.90
CA SER A 92 -8.37 19.68 20.65
C SER A 92 -7.05 19.41 19.93
N LEU A 93 -7.09 18.76 18.75
CA LEU A 93 -5.87 18.44 18.00
C LEU A 93 -5.21 19.71 17.46
N PRO A 94 -3.86 19.79 17.47
CA PRO A 94 -3.15 20.93 16.94
C PRO A 94 -3.40 21.10 15.44
N THR A 95 -3.66 22.33 15.02
CA THR A 95 -3.79 22.71 13.61
C THR A 95 -2.84 23.85 13.29
N SER A 96 -1.99 23.69 12.27
CA SER A 96 -1.11 24.79 11.83
C SER A 96 -1.70 25.63 10.69
N GLY A 97 -2.84 25.23 10.13
CA GLY A 97 -3.46 25.89 8.96
C GLY A 97 -2.75 25.60 7.64
N LYS A 98 -1.76 24.70 7.64
CA LYS A 98 -1.09 24.23 6.43
C LYS A 98 -2.08 23.58 5.47
N LYS A 99 -1.94 23.88 4.19
CA LYS A 99 -2.65 23.19 3.12
C LYS A 99 -1.80 22.04 2.63
N PHE A 100 -2.25 20.82 2.90
CA PHE A 100 -1.65 19.62 2.32
C PHE A 100 -2.24 19.40 0.92
N ALA A 101 -1.36 19.39 -0.08
CA ALA A 101 -1.73 19.01 -1.45
C ALA A 101 -1.13 17.63 -1.74
N TYR A 102 -1.89 16.78 -2.41
CA TYR A 102 -1.33 15.56 -2.96
C TYR A 102 -0.48 15.91 -4.19
N LYS A 103 0.64 15.22 -4.36
CA LYS A 103 1.51 15.35 -5.53
C LYS A 103 1.74 13.96 -6.11
N ASP A 104 1.51 13.82 -7.40
CA ASP A 104 1.87 12.61 -8.13
C ASP A 104 3.39 12.38 -8.01
N ASN A 105 3.76 11.19 -7.55
CA ASN A 105 5.15 10.79 -7.38
C ASN A 105 5.78 10.25 -8.69
N GLY A 106 5.00 10.17 -9.77
CA GLY A 106 5.43 9.77 -11.10
C GLY A 106 5.68 8.28 -11.26
N LEU A 107 5.32 7.45 -10.28
CA LEU A 107 5.48 6.00 -10.38
C LEU A 107 4.53 5.46 -11.45
N ARG A 108 5.07 4.70 -12.41
CA ARG A 108 4.34 4.08 -13.52
C ARG A 108 4.85 2.68 -13.79
N THR A 109 4.02 1.85 -14.41
CA THR A 109 4.47 0.56 -14.93
C THR A 109 5.37 0.76 -16.15
N VAL A 110 6.29 -0.16 -16.38
CA VAL A 110 7.09 -0.19 -17.62
C VAL A 110 6.20 -0.28 -18.85
N LYS A 111 6.65 0.32 -19.96
CA LYS A 111 5.91 0.32 -21.23
C LYS A 111 6.26 -0.90 -22.08
N GLY A 112 5.29 -1.38 -22.85
CA GLY A 112 5.46 -2.49 -23.79
C GLY A 112 5.10 -3.85 -23.21
N ALA A 113 5.27 -4.90 -24.03
CA ALA A 113 5.01 -6.27 -23.61
C ALA A 113 6.18 -6.79 -22.75
N VAL A 114 5.87 -7.25 -21.54
CA VAL A 114 6.83 -7.80 -20.61
C VAL A 114 6.47 -9.25 -20.34
N ASN A 115 7.38 -10.16 -20.69
CA ASN A 115 7.26 -11.58 -20.38
C ASN A 115 8.22 -11.92 -19.24
N LEU A 116 7.68 -12.32 -18.09
CA LEU A 116 8.43 -12.76 -16.93
C LEU A 116 8.16 -14.24 -16.67
N ASN A 117 9.19 -15.07 -16.83
CA ASN A 117 9.15 -16.50 -16.50
C ASN A 117 10.02 -16.76 -15.27
N VAL A 118 9.39 -17.22 -14.18
CA VAL A 118 10.09 -17.57 -12.93
C VAL A 118 9.85 -19.04 -12.62
N ASN A 119 10.92 -19.82 -12.60
CA ASN A 119 10.88 -21.23 -12.22
C ASN A 119 11.37 -21.37 -10.77
N LYS A 120 10.43 -21.50 -9.82
CA LYS A 120 10.76 -21.66 -8.39
C LYS A 120 9.71 -22.50 -7.66
N GLY A 121 10.15 -23.49 -6.89
CA GLY A 121 9.31 -24.46 -6.20
C GLY A 121 9.55 -25.89 -6.69
N GLN A 122 9.18 -26.88 -5.89
CA GLN A 122 9.27 -28.31 -6.25
C GLN A 122 7.89 -28.93 -6.55
N GLU A 123 6.82 -28.18 -6.31
CA GLU A 123 5.44 -28.64 -6.53
C GLU A 123 5.04 -28.52 -8.00
N GLN A 124 4.19 -29.44 -8.47
CA GLN A 124 3.63 -29.41 -9.83
C GLN A 124 2.49 -28.39 -9.93
N LYS A 125 2.82 -27.09 -9.78
CA LYS A 125 1.88 -25.98 -9.83
C LYS A 125 2.43 -24.87 -10.72
N ALA A 126 1.57 -24.34 -11.60
CA ALA A 126 1.86 -23.15 -12.40
C ALA A 126 0.95 -21.99 -11.97
N LEU A 127 1.49 -20.77 -11.98
CA LEU A 127 0.74 -19.53 -11.79
C LEU A 127 0.98 -18.63 -13.00
N ILE A 128 -0.09 -18.30 -13.72
CA ILE A 128 -0.03 -17.43 -14.90
C ILE A 128 -0.74 -16.12 -14.54
N LEU A 129 -0.07 -15.00 -14.76
CA LEU A 129 -0.64 -13.67 -14.55
C LEU A 129 -0.50 -12.85 -15.83
N SER A 130 -1.60 -12.26 -16.28
CA SER A 130 -1.62 -11.29 -17.36
C SER A 130 -2.05 -9.95 -16.79
N MET A 131 -1.20 -8.94 -16.98
CA MET A 131 -1.43 -7.59 -16.48
C MET A 131 -1.56 -6.62 -17.65
N TYR A 132 -2.60 -5.81 -17.62
CA TYR A 132 -2.84 -4.75 -18.60
C TYR A 132 -2.87 -3.41 -17.86
N SER A 133 -2.11 -2.44 -18.34
CA SER A 133 -2.05 -1.10 -17.76
C SER A 133 -2.13 -0.03 -18.85
N GLY A 134 -2.68 1.13 -18.49
CA GLY A 134 -2.81 2.29 -19.37
C GLY A 134 -3.04 3.56 -18.55
N GLU A 135 -2.61 4.71 -19.08
CA GLU A 135 -2.82 6.00 -18.45
C GLU A 135 -4.17 6.59 -18.87
N THR A 136 -4.99 6.99 -17.90
CA THR A 136 -6.26 7.68 -18.13
C THR A 136 -6.53 8.62 -16.96
N PRO A 137 -7.15 9.79 -17.18
CA PRO A 137 -7.74 10.57 -16.10
C PRO A 137 -8.72 9.72 -15.30
N TYR A 138 -8.76 9.92 -13.98
CA TYR A 138 -9.72 9.23 -13.13
C TYR A 138 -11.15 9.69 -13.44
N SER A 139 -12.06 8.72 -13.59
CA SER A 139 -13.51 8.90 -13.70
C SER A 139 -14.17 7.65 -13.15
N GLU A 140 -15.22 7.81 -12.34
CA GLU A 140 -15.99 6.69 -11.79
C GLU A 140 -16.55 5.79 -12.88
N ASP A 141 -17.03 6.37 -13.98
CA ASP A 141 -17.56 5.62 -15.13
C ASP A 141 -16.48 4.77 -15.82
N VAL A 142 -15.28 5.32 -16.01
CA VAL A 142 -14.15 4.58 -16.59
C VAL A 142 -13.68 3.48 -15.63
N GLN A 143 -13.61 3.76 -14.32
CA GLN A 143 -13.28 2.79 -13.28
C GLN A 143 -14.25 1.60 -13.30
N LEU A 144 -15.56 1.87 -13.33
CA LEU A 144 -16.61 0.86 -13.33
C LEU A 144 -16.54 -0.02 -14.60
N LYS A 145 -16.37 0.61 -15.76
CA LYS A 145 -16.21 -0.12 -17.04
C LYS A 145 -14.98 -1.00 -17.05
N ALA A 146 -13.84 -0.51 -16.55
CA ALA A 146 -12.61 -1.29 -16.45
C ALA A 146 -12.79 -2.51 -15.52
N GLN A 147 -13.47 -2.34 -14.39
CA GLN A 147 -13.81 -3.44 -13.49
C GLN A 147 -14.72 -4.47 -14.17
N ALA A 148 -15.78 -4.04 -14.85
CA ALA A 148 -16.68 -4.93 -15.56
C ALA A 148 -15.95 -5.74 -16.66
N ILE A 149 -15.03 -5.11 -17.41
CA ILE A 149 -14.20 -5.82 -18.39
C ILE A 149 -13.31 -6.85 -17.70
N ALA A 150 -12.66 -6.50 -16.58
CA ALA A 150 -11.83 -7.42 -15.83
C ALA A 150 -12.62 -8.64 -15.32
N GLU A 151 -13.86 -8.43 -14.85
CA GLU A 151 -14.75 -9.53 -14.45
C GLU A 151 -15.13 -10.44 -15.63
N ILE A 152 -15.51 -9.86 -16.77
CA ILE A 152 -15.84 -10.64 -17.98
C ILE A 152 -14.64 -11.48 -18.43
N LEU A 153 -13.43 -10.93 -18.39
CA LEU A 153 -12.21 -11.66 -18.74
C LEU A 153 -11.95 -12.81 -17.76
N ASN A 154 -12.11 -12.59 -16.45
CA ASN A 154 -11.93 -13.62 -15.44
C ASN A 154 -12.97 -14.75 -15.51
N ILE A 155 -14.19 -14.48 -15.99
CA ILE A 155 -15.24 -15.51 -16.14
C ILE A 155 -15.03 -16.33 -17.42
N ARG A 156 -14.54 -15.71 -18.50
CA ARG A 156 -14.42 -16.36 -19.81
C ARG A 156 -13.17 -17.22 -19.97
N ILE A 157 -12.13 -16.97 -19.18
CA ILE A 157 -10.83 -17.65 -19.21
C ILE A 157 -10.82 -18.74 -18.14
#